data_AF-A0A368KRS5-F1
#
_entry.id   AF-A0A368KRS5-F1
#
_cell.length_a   1.000
_cell.length_b   1.000
_cell.length_c   1.000
_cell.angle_alpha   90.00
_cell.angle_beta   90.00
_cell.angle_gamma   90.00
#
_symmetry.space_group_name_H-M   'P 1'
#
loop_
_entity.id
_entity.type
_entity.pdbx_description
1 polymer ?
#
loop_
_entity_poly.entity_id
_entity_poly.type
_entity_poly.pdbx_seq_one_letter_code
_entity_poly.pdbx_strand_id
1 'polypeptide(L)' 'MLTDGEKKVLRTFRQYLMDPGRMLCFTGPMLATHKNSLAKLVKREYLIPETFKGAYSLTNAGFQAMRTCGK' A
#
# COMPACT_ATOMS: atom_id res chain seq x y z
N MET A 1 -10.31 -11.29 -1.61
CA MET A 1 -10.99 -10.03 -1.99
C MET A 1 -10.50 -8.92 -1.08
N LEU A 2 -10.17 -7.74 -1.63
CA LEU A 2 -9.67 -6.59 -0.87
C LEU A 2 -10.82 -5.79 -0.25
N THR A 3 -10.66 -5.35 0.99
CA THR A 3 -11.55 -4.42 1.69
C THR A 3 -11.36 -2.99 1.16
N ASP A 4 -12.36 -2.13 1.30
CA ASP A 4 -12.27 -0.75 0.79
C ASP A 4 -11.12 0.06 1.40
N GLY A 5 -10.73 -0.22 2.65
CA GLY A 5 -9.53 0.37 3.26
C GLY A 5 -8.25 -0.05 2.55
N GLU A 6 -8.10 -1.34 2.23
CA GLU A 6 -6.96 -1.85 1.46
C GLU A 6 -6.97 -1.30 0.02
N LYS A 7 -8.15 -1.18 -0.62
CA LYS A 7 -8.27 -0.54 -1.94
C LYS A 7 -7.83 0.91 -1.91
N LYS A 8 -8.21 1.68 -0.87
CA LYS A 8 -7.80 3.08 -0.71
C LYS A 8 -6.28 3.21 -0.61
N VAL A 9 -5.62 2.34 0.17
CA VAL A 9 -4.15 2.33 0.26
C VAL A 9 -3.52 2.07 -1.10
N LEU A 10 -3.95 1.03 -1.83
CA LEU A 10 -3.41 0.73 -3.16
C LEU A 10 -3.67 1.87 -4.17
N ARG A 11 -4.82 2.55 -4.08
CA ARG A 11 -5.10 3.73 -4.89
C ARG A 11 -4.13 4.87 -4.61
N THR A 12 -3.68 5.06 -3.38
CA THR A 12 -2.62 6.02 -3.06
C THR A 12 -1.34 5.70 -3.82
N PHE A 13 -0.86 4.45 -3.78
CA PHE A 13 0.32 4.05 -4.56
C PHE A 13 0.14 4.34 -6.05
N ARG A 14 -1.06 4.09 -6.59
CA ARG A 14 -1.40 4.39 -7.99
C ARG A 14 -1.37 5.89 -8.29
N GLN A 15 -1.89 6.73 -7.39
CA GLN A 15 -1.89 8.19 -7.55
C GLN A 15 -0.47 8.75 -7.63
N TYR A 16 0.46 8.18 -6.87
CA TYR A 16 1.88 8.55 -6.91
C TYR A 16 2.71 7.76 -7.94
N LEU A 17 2.05 6.99 -8.83
CA LEU A 17 2.69 6.20 -9.88
C LEU A 17 3.81 5.27 -9.35
N MET A 18 3.58 4.65 -8.20
CA MET A 18 4.56 3.80 -7.55
C MET A 18 4.70 2.45 -8.25
N ASP A 19 5.95 2.07 -8.50
CA ASP A 19 6.36 0.76 -8.99
C ASP A 19 6.74 -0.18 -7.83
N PRO A 20 6.81 -1.51 -8.06
CA PRO A 20 7.38 -2.43 -7.09
C PRO A 20 8.77 -2.00 -6.62
N GLY A 21 9.03 -2.13 -5.32
CA GLY A 21 10.32 -1.74 -4.73
C GLY A 21 10.56 -0.24 -4.59
N ARG A 22 9.65 0.63 -5.06
CA ARG A 22 9.69 2.06 -4.74
C ARG A 22 8.89 2.36 -3.48
N MET A 23 9.55 3.00 -2.52
CA MET A 23 8.94 3.32 -1.24
C MET A 23 8.00 4.52 -1.33
N LEU A 24 6.84 4.40 -0.69
CA LEU A 24 5.93 5.50 -0.42
C LEU A 24 5.80 5.68 1.09
N CYS A 25 6.04 6.91 1.54
CA CYS A 25 5.94 7.28 2.95
C CYS A 25 4.50 7.70 3.30
N PHE A 26 3.89 6.97 4.22
CA PHE A 26 2.66 7.37 4.88
C PHE A 26 3.03 8.10 6.16
N THR A 27 2.62 9.37 6.30
CA THR A 27 2.95 10.21 7.46
C THR A 27 1.70 10.83 8.08
N GLY A 28 1.81 11.24 9.35
CA GLY A 28 0.78 12.00 10.05
C GLY A 28 -0.61 11.33 10.04
N PRO A 29 -1.69 12.10 9.78
CA PRO A 29 -3.06 11.58 9.74
C PRO A 29 -3.24 10.44 8.75
N MET A 30 -2.55 10.50 7.61
CA MET A 30 -2.65 9.49 6.55
C MET A 30 -2.15 8.11 7.04
N LEU A 31 -1.04 8.08 7.79
CA LEU A 31 -0.56 6.85 8.41
C LEU A 31 -1.56 6.33 9.45
N ALA A 32 -2.10 7.21 10.30
CA ALA A 32 -3.07 6.82 11.32
C ALA A 32 -4.36 6.24 10.72
N THR A 33 -4.91 6.89 9.68
CA THR A 33 -6.11 6.45 8.97
C THR A 33 -5.91 5.10 8.28
N HIS A 34 -4.72 4.83 7.73
CA HIS A 34 -4.46 3.62 6.95
C HIS A 34 -3.74 2.50 7.70
N LYS A 35 -3.34 2.71 8.97
CA LYS A 35 -2.52 1.77 9.76
C LYS A 35 -3.00 0.32 9.69
N ASN A 36 -4.29 0.08 9.92
CA ASN A 36 -4.86 -1.28 9.89
C ASN A 36 -4.85 -1.89 8.49
N SER A 37 -5.06 -1.07 7.46
CA SER A 37 -5.06 -1.55 6.06
C SER A 37 -3.63 -1.85 5.59
N LEU A 38 -2.66 -1.00 5.97
CA LEU A 38 -1.24 -1.22 5.72
C LEU A 38 -0.77 -2.54 6.37
N ALA A 39 -1.11 -2.76 7.64
CA ALA A 39 -0.75 -4.01 8.34
C ALA A 39 -1.35 -5.26 7.66
N LYS A 40 -2.61 -5.19 7.22
CA LYS A 40 -3.25 -6.29 6.48
C LYS A 40 -2.59 -6.54 5.13
N LEU A 41 -2.26 -5.49 4.37
CA LEU A 41 -1.58 -5.60 3.08
C LEU A 41 -0.16 -6.16 3.22
N VAL A 42 0.55 -5.83 4.30
CA VAL A 42 1.84 -6.46 4.63
C VAL A 42 1.65 -7.95 4.94
N LYS A 43 0.67 -8.31 5.78
CA LYS A 43 0.36 -9.71 6.11
C LYS A 43 -0.05 -10.53 4.87
N ARG A 44 -0.61 -9.88 3.85
CA ARG A 44 -0.98 -10.47 2.55
C ARG A 44 0.16 -10.44 1.52
N GLU A 45 1.35 -9.98 1.90
CA GLU A 45 2.52 -9.89 1.03
C GLU A 45 2.33 -8.96 -0.18
N TYR A 46 1.44 -7.98 -0.07
CA TYR A 46 1.23 -6.94 -1.09
C TYR A 46 2.08 -5.70 -0.84
N LEU A 47 2.48 -5.47 0.41
CA LEU A 47 3.39 -4.39 0.80
C LEU A 47 4.55 -4.96 1.60
N ILE A 48 5.71 -4.34 1.44
CA ILE A 48 6.88 -4.56 2.29
C ILE A 48 7.07 -3.30 3.14
N PRO A 49 7.15 -3.41 4.47
CA PRO A 49 7.57 -2.29 5.31
C PRO A 49 9.05 -2.03 5.08
N GLU A 50 9.39 -0.76 4.83
CA GLU A 50 10.78 -0.34 4.62
C GLU A 50 11.46 0.01 5.96
N THR A 51 12.78 0.22 5.92
CA THR A 51 13.56 0.62 7.11
C THR A 51 13.09 1.97 7.67
N PHE A 52 12.59 2.86 6.82
CA PHE A 52 12.04 4.14 7.24
C PHE A 52 10.63 3.99 7.81
N LYS A 53 10.40 4.51 9.02
CA LYS A 53 9.12 4.37 9.72
C LYS A 53 7.97 4.98 8.90
N GLY A 54 6.98 4.15 8.57
CA GLY A 54 5.82 4.56 7.78
C GLY A 54 6.04 4.51 6.27
N ALA A 55 7.23 4.13 5.80
CA ALA A 55 7.47 3.82 4.40
C ALA A 55 7.10 2.37 4.08
N TYR A 56 6.46 2.20 2.93
CA TYR A 56 6.05 0.91 2.41
C TYR A 56 6.31 0.85 0.91
N SER A 57 6.76 -0.29 0.42
CA SER A 57 6.96 -0.55 -1.02
C SER A 57 5.96 -1.60 -1.50
N LEU A 58 5.54 -1.50 -2.77
CA LEU A 58 4.74 -2.54 -3.40
C LEU A 58 5.60 -3.78 -3.66
N THR A 59 5.02 -4.96 -3.45
CA THR A 59 5.51 -6.19 -4.08
C THR A 59 4.98 -6.29 -5.51
N ASN A 60 5.50 -7.23 -6.29
CA ASN A 60 4.93 -7.54 -7.60
C ASN A 60 3.45 -7.94 -7.50
N ALA A 61 3.09 -8.72 -6.48
CA ALA A 61 1.69 -9.12 -6.24
C ALA A 61 0.82 -7.92 -5.84
N GLY A 62 1.33 -7.04 -4.97
CA GLY A 62 0.63 -5.81 -4.58
C GLY A 62 0.41 -4.85 -5.74
N PHE A 63 1.38 -4.74 -6.65
CA PHE A 63 1.25 -3.92 -7.85
C PHE A 63 0.19 -4.47 -8.81
N GLN A 64 0.13 -5.79 -9.01
CA GLN A 64 -0.95 -6.40 -9.80
C GLN A 64 -2.32 -6.21 -9.14
N ALA A 65 -2.40 -6.36 -7.82
CA ALA A 65 -3.62 -6.07 -7.06
C ALA A 65 -4.04 -4.60 -7.21
N MET A 66 -3.10 -3.65 -7.13
CA MET A 66 -3.36 -2.23 -7.35
C MET A 66 -3.93 -1.95 -8.75
N ARG A 67 -3.38 -2.58 -9.78
CA ARG A 67 -3.84 -2.41 -11.18
C ARG A 67 -5.26 -2.92 -11.40
N THR A 68 -5.64 -4.00 -10.71
CA THR A 68 -6.95 -4.67 -10.87
C THR A 68 -8.03 -4.09 -9.96
N CYS A 69 -7.67 -3.49 -8.83
CA CYS A 69 -8.59 -3.00 -7.81
C CYS A 69 -9.26 -1.64 -8.13
N GLY A 70 -8.98 -1.06 -9.30
CA GLY A 70 -9.53 0.22 -9.77
C GLY A 70 -10.51 0.10 -10.94
N LYS A 71 -11.00 -1.11 -11.25
CA LYS A 71 -12.15 -1.34 -12.11
C LYS A 71 -13.42 -1.45 -11.27
#